data_AF-A0A961TIF3-F1
#
_entry.id   AF-A0A961TIF3-F1
#
_cell.length_a   1.000
_cell.length_b   1.000
_cell.length_c   1.000
_cell.angle_alpha   90.00
_cell.angle_beta   90.00
_cell.angle_gamma   90.00
#
_symmetry.space_group_name_H-M   'P 1'
#
loop_
_entity.id
_entity.type
_entity.pdbx_description
1 polymer ?
#
loop_
_entity_poly.entity_id
_entity_poly.type
_entity_poly.pdbx_seq_one_letter_code
_entity_poly.pdbx_strand_id
1 'polypeptide(L)' 'MAKKITGYLKLQVSAGSATPSPPIGPALGQRGLNI' A
#
# COMPACT_ATOMS: atom_id res chain seq x y z
N MET A 1 -3.33 23.19 -4.67
CA MET A 1 -2.05 22.65 -5.16
C MET A 1 -2.16 21.14 -5.24
N ALA A 2 -2.01 20.54 -6.42
CA ALA A 2 -2.11 19.09 -6.59
C ALA A 2 -0.85 18.40 -6.06
N LYS A 3 -1.00 17.37 -5.21
CA LYS A 3 0.13 16.58 -4.69
C LYS A 3 0.78 15.81 -5.85
N LYS A 4 2.11 15.91 -5.98
CA LYS A 4 2.88 15.10 -6.94
C LYS A 4 2.77 13.62 -6.56
N ILE A 5 2.57 12.76 -7.56
CA ILE A 5 2.52 11.31 -7.36
C ILE A 5 3.90 10.83 -6.90
N THR A 6 3.99 10.31 -5.68
CA THR A 6 5.25 9.84 -5.06
C THR A 6 5.74 8.51 -5.64
N GLY A 7 4.86 7.75 -6.30
CA GLY A 7 5.20 6.53 -7.04
C GLY A 7 4.02 5.58 -7.15
N TYR A 8 4.13 4.59 -8.04
CA TYR A 8 3.11 3.54 -8.21
C TYR A 8 3.49 2.29 -7.41
N LEU A 9 2.50 1.60 -6.84
CA LEU A 9 2.67 0.33 -6.16
C LEU A 9 1.58 -0.61 -6.68
N LYS A 10 1.98 -1.70 -7.33
CA LYS A 10 1.05 -2.74 -7.79
C LYS A 10 1.13 -3.90 -6.81
N LEU A 11 0.08 -4.07 -6.02
CA LEU A 11 -0.09 -5.22 -5.14
C LEU A 11 -1.26 -6.04 -5.67
N GLN A 12 -1.03 -7.33 -5.91
CA GLN A 12 -2.11 -8.27 -6.18
C GLN A 12 -2.59 -8.83 -4.84
N VAL A 13 -3.82 -8.51 -4.48
CA VAL A 13 -4.49 -9.10 -3.31
C VAL A 13 -5.89 -9.55 -3.68
N SER A 14 -6.28 -10.68 -3.13
CA SER A 14 -7.66 -11.11 -3.11
C SER A 14 -8.50 -10.08 -2.34
N ALA A 15 -9.71 -9.79 -2.82
CA ALA A 15 -10.62 -8.86 -2.16
C ALA A 15 -10.85 -9.27 -0.70
N GLY A 16 -10.73 -8.33 0.24
CA GLY A 16 -10.88 -8.58 1.68
C GLY A 16 -9.65 -9.17 2.39
N SER A 17 -8.57 -9.51 1.67
CA SER A 17 -7.33 -10.06 2.26
C SER A 17 -6.20 -9.03 2.40
N ALA A 18 -6.53 -7.73 2.42
CA ALA A 18 -5.57 -6.69 2.77
C ALA A 18 -5.30 -6.77 4.28
N THR A 19 -4.24 -7.49 4.66
CA THR A 19 -3.80 -7.65 6.05
C THR A 19 -2.45 -6.97 6.28
N PRO A 20 -2.15 -6.52 7.50
CA PRO A 20 -0.84 -5.92 7.84
C PRO A 20 0.33 -6.91 7.74
N SER A 21 0.07 -8.19 7.48
CA SER A 21 1.12 -9.18 7.21
C SER A 21 1.94 -8.84 5.96
N PRO A 22 3.22 -9.25 5.91
CA PRO A 22 4.01 -9.23 4.68
C PRO A 22 3.28 -9.97 3.55
N PRO A 23 3.27 -9.46 2.30
CA PRO A 23 3.99 -8.29 1.79
C PRO A 23 3.22 -6.95 1.87
N ILE A 24 1.96 -6.94 2.30
CA ILE A 24 1.05 -5.78 2.17
C ILE A 24 1.31 -4.71 3.22
N GLY A 25 1.32 -5.08 4.50
CA GLY A 25 1.56 -4.12 5.59
C GLY A 25 2.91 -3.42 5.49
N PRO A 26 4.03 -4.14 5.24
CA PRO A 26 5.33 -3.50 5.00
C PRO A 26 5.33 -2.56 3.79
N ALA A 27 4.72 -2.94 2.67
CA ALA A 27 4.74 -2.12 1.44
C ALA A 27 3.89 -0.86 1.55
N LEU A 28 2.74 -0.92 2.23
CA LEU A 28 1.89 0.23 2.51
C LEU A 28 2.48 1.11 3.61
N GLY A 29 2.98 0.50 4.69
CA GLY A 29 3.62 1.19 5.81
C GLY A 29 4.89 1.94 5.42
N GLN A 30 5.72 1.37 4.54
CA GLN A 30 6.89 2.06 3.98
C GLN A 30 6.54 3.35 3.22
N ARG A 31 5.29 3.47 2.74
CA ARG A 31 4.78 4.67 2.07
C ARG A 31 3.92 5.56 2.96
N GLY A 32 3.81 5.24 4.26
CA GLY A 32 2.96 5.95 5.20
C GLY A 32 1.47 5.83 4.89
N LEU A 33 1.07 4.76 4.18
CA LEU A 33 -0.33 4.45 3.90
C LEU A 33 -0.85 3.53 5.01
N ASN A 34 -1.90 3.96 5.71
CA ASN A 34 -2.56 3.14 6.72
C ASN A 34 -3.49 2.12 6.06
N ILE A 35 -3.48 0.91 6.60
CA ILE A 35 -4.31 -0.25 6.24
C ILE A 35 -5.29 -0.52 7.37
#